data_AF-A0A831THY6-F1
#
_entry.id   AF-A0A831THY6-F1
#
_cell.length_a   1.000
_cell.length_b   1.000
_cell.length_c   1.000
_cell.angle_alpha   90.00
_cell.angle_beta   90.00
_cell.angle_gamma   90.00
#
_symmetry.space_group_name_H-M   'P 1'
#
loop_
_entity.id
_entity.type
_entity.pdbx_description
1 polymer ?
#
loop_
_entity_poly.entity_id
_entity_poly.type
_entity_poly.pdbx_seq_one_letter_code
_entity_poly.pdbx_strand_id
1 'polypeptide(L)' 'MRVEGTSPRITVHINDMKISEIDTATMKHPLYNPEVIQELLGPKGHIAFEIHDNDPGMGEARWAPYAACRWRNIRIREF' A
#
# COMPACT_ATOMS: atom_id res chain seq x y z
N MET A 1 1.70 -0.18 -9.11
CA MET A 1 2.27 0.67 -8.04
C MET A 1 3.75 0.86 -8.32
N ARG A 2 4.28 2.04 -8.05
CA ARG A 2 5.71 2.37 -8.12
C ARG A 2 6.12 2.99 -6.79
N VAL A 3 7.23 2.53 -6.22
CA VAL A 3 7.80 3.00 -4.95
C VAL A 3 9.26 3.33 -5.22
N GLU A 4 9.66 4.56 -4.95
CA GLU A 4 10.98 5.08 -5.29
C GLU A 4 11.54 5.95 -4.17
N GLY A 5 12.88 6.01 -4.10
CA GLY A 5 13.58 6.87 -3.15
C GLY A 5 13.74 6.27 -1.76
N THR A 6 14.61 6.91 -0.97
CA THR A 6 14.94 6.51 0.40
C THR A 6 13.77 6.75 1.35
N SER A 7 13.18 7.96 1.30
CA SER A 7 11.83 8.20 1.78
C SER A 7 10.88 7.93 0.61
N PRO A 8 9.89 7.04 0.76
CA PRO A 8 9.15 6.53 -0.38
C PRO A 8 8.27 7.61 -1.03
N ARG A 9 8.51 7.85 -2.31
CA ARG A 9 7.51 8.40 -3.22
C ARG A 9 6.72 7.26 -3.83
N ILE A 10 5.41 7.24 -3.59
CA ILE A 10 4.51 6.16 -3.98
C ILE A 10 3.52 6.69 -5.00
N THR A 11 3.48 6.07 -6.18
CA THR A 11 2.50 6.38 -7.22
C THR A 11 1.64 5.15 -7.51
N VAL A 12 0.32 5.33 -7.48
CA VAL A 12 -0.67 4.28 -7.75
C VAL A 12 -1.41 4.57 -9.04
N HIS A 13 -1.54 3.53 -9.87
CA HIS A 13 -2.31 3.56 -11.10
C HIS A 13 -3.37 2.46 -11.06
N ILE A 14 -4.57 2.76 -11.54
CA ILE A 14 -5.67 1.81 -11.73
C ILE A 14 -6.15 1.99 -13.16
N ASN A 15 -6.22 0.91 -13.93
CA ASN A 15 -6.61 0.93 -15.35
C ASN A 15 -5.85 2.02 -16.14
N ASP A 16 -4.52 2.02 -16.01
CA ASP A 16 -3.57 2.95 -16.64
C ASP A 16 -3.71 4.43 -16.24
N MET A 17 -4.71 4.80 -15.44
CA MET A 17 -4.87 6.15 -14.91
C MET A 17 -4.09 6.32 -13.61
N LYS A 18 -3.30 7.39 -13.49
CA LYS A 18 -2.71 7.80 -12.21
C LYS A 18 -3.85 8.24 -11.28
N ILE A 19 -4.05 7.50 -10.19
CA ILE A 19 -5.10 7.77 -9.21
C ILE A 19 -4.56 8.61 -8.06
N SER A 20 -3.35 8.30 -7.59
CA SER A 20 -2.76 8.98 -6.45
C SER A 20 -1.24 8.98 -6.49
N GLU A 21 -0.68 9.94 -5.77
CA GLU A 21 0.73 10.02 -5.45
C GLU A 21 0.91 10.62 -4.07
N ILE A 22 1.90 10.12 -3.34
CA ILE A 22 2.37 10.72 -2.11
C ILE A 22 3.89 10.71 -2.11
N ASP A 23 4.48 11.82 -1.68
CA ASP A 23 5.90 11.92 -1.39
C ASP A 23 6.06 12.06 0.11
N THR A 24 6.51 11.00 0.77
CA THR A 24 6.60 11.01 2.22
C THR A 24 7.78 11.84 2.73
N ALA A 25 8.74 12.25 1.89
CA ALA A 25 9.79 13.18 2.28
C ALA A 25 9.25 14.59 2.56
N THR A 26 8.12 14.94 1.94
CA THR A 26 7.50 16.28 2.06
C THR A 26 6.18 16.27 2.83
N MET A 27 5.76 15.09 3.33
CA MET A 27 4.50 14.94 4.05
C MET A 27 4.52 15.70 5.37
N LYS A 28 3.52 16.55 5.58
CA LYS A 28 3.33 17.29 6.81
C LYS A 28 2.27 16.61 7.67
N HIS A 29 2.69 15.93 8.72
CA HIS A 29 1.81 15.35 9.72
C HIS A 29 2.45 15.46 11.10
N PRO A 30 1.72 15.85 12.18
CA PRO A 30 2.31 16.09 13.49
C PRO A 30 3.06 14.91 14.10
N LEU A 31 2.74 13.69 13.67
CA LEU A 31 3.33 12.43 14.17
C LEU A 31 4.24 11.74 13.16
N TYR A 32 4.59 12.40 12.05
CA TYR A 32 5.44 11.80 11.04
C TYR A 32 6.80 12.51 10.99
N ASN A 33 7.87 11.72 11.12
CA ASN A 33 9.24 12.15 10.93
C ASN A 33 9.90 11.17 9.94
N PRO A 34 10.30 11.61 8.73
CA PRO A 34 10.81 10.71 7.70
C PRO A 34 12.11 10.01 8.11
N GLU A 35 12.98 10.68 8.86
CA GLU A 35 14.24 10.09 9.32
C GLU A 35 14.01 8.95 10.31
N VAL A 36 13.12 9.15 11.31
CA VAL A 36 12.76 8.13 12.31
C VAL A 36 12.11 6.92 11.65
N ILE A 37 11.24 7.13 10.67
CA ILE A 37 10.57 6.04 9.96
C ILE A 37 11.55 5.26 9.08
N GLN A 38 12.50 5.94 8.44
CA GLN A 38 13.53 5.28 7.66
C GLN A 38 14.41 4.39 8.53
N GLU A 39 14.80 4.85 9.73
CA GLU A 39 15.59 4.06 10.69
C GLU A 39 14.81 2.81 11.14
N LEU A 40 13.51 2.95 11.41
CA LEU A 40 12.66 1.85 11.88
C LEU A 40 12.42 0.78 10.82
N LEU A 41 12.08 1.17 9.58
CA LEU A 41 11.61 0.25 8.54
C LEU A 41 12.72 -0.24 7.61
N GLY A 42 13.78 0.56 7.44
CA GLY A 42 14.84 0.28 6.48
C GLY A 42 14.39 0.38 5.01
N PRO A 43 15.24 -0.07 4.06
CA PRO A 43 15.05 0.18 2.63
C PRO A 43 14.19 -0.88 1.91
N LYS A 44 13.82 -1.99 2.56
CA LYS A 44 13.09 -3.11 1.94
C LYS A 44 12.06 -3.68 2.91
N GLY A 45 10.95 -4.16 2.35
CA GLY A 45 9.89 -4.82 3.10
C GLY A 45 9.17 -5.89 2.26
N HIS A 46 8.20 -6.56 2.88
CA HIS A 46 7.38 -7.55 2.20
C HIS A 46 6.22 -6.91 1.43
N ILE A 47 5.86 -7.51 0.29
CA ILE A 47 4.63 -7.19 -0.44
C ILE A 47 3.62 -8.28 -0.09
N ALA A 48 2.46 -7.88 0.40
CA ALA A 48 1.38 -8.78 0.77
C ALA A 48 0.11 -8.50 -0.05
N PHE A 49 -0.68 -9.55 -0.26
CA PHE A 49 -2.04 -9.45 -0.78
C PHE A 49 -3.00 -9.74 0.36
N GLU A 50 -3.70 -8.72 0.82
CA GLU A 50 -4.69 -8.88 1.88
C GLU A 50 -5.99 -9.43 1.30
N ILE A 51 -6.54 -10.43 1.99
CA ILE A 51 -7.96 -10.80 1.88
C ILE A 51 -8.59 -10.26 3.16
N HIS A 52 -9.51 -9.30 3.04
CA HIS A 52 -10.25 -8.84 4.21
C HIS A 52 -11.19 -9.95 4.69
N ASP A 53 -11.19 -10.19 6.01
CA ASP A 53 -12.11 -11.13 6.63
C ASP A 53 -13.53 -10.55 6.76
N ASN A 54 -14.51 -11.43 6.92
CA ASN A 54 -15.89 -11.13 7.28
C ASN A 54 -16.23 -11.79 8.62
N ASP A 55 -15.49 -11.39 9.66
CA ASP A 55 -15.68 -11.94 11.02
C ASP A 55 -17.15 -11.78 11.48
N PRO A 56 -17.68 -12.71 12.31
CA PRO A 56 -19.08 -12.73 12.77
C PRO A 56 -19.63 -11.49 13.51
N GLY A 57 -18.90 -10.37 13.59
CA GLY A 57 -19.33 -9.10 14.16
C GLY A 57 -19.22 -7.89 13.23
N MET A 58 -18.76 -8.04 11.98
CA MET A 58 -18.49 -6.89 11.10
C MET A 58 -19.70 -6.41 10.27
N GLY A 59 -20.81 -7.17 10.29
CA GLY A 59 -22.07 -6.80 9.63
C GLY A 59 -22.05 -6.95 8.10
N GLU A 60 -23.23 -6.80 7.48
CA GLU A 60 -23.43 -7.09 6.05
C GLU A 60 -22.75 -6.10 5.08
N ALA A 61 -22.35 -4.93 5.57
CA ALA A 61 -21.64 -3.93 4.76
C ALA A 61 -20.14 -4.24 4.61
N ARG A 62 -19.62 -5.24 5.34
CA ARG A 62 -18.24 -5.73 5.19
C ARG A 62 -18.12 -6.62 3.94
N TRP A 63 -16.92 -7.16 3.69
CA TRP A 63 -16.61 -8.00 2.54
C TRP A 63 -17.69 -9.06 2.34
N ALA A 64 -18.33 -9.06 1.17
CA ALA A 64 -19.55 -9.83 0.97
C ALA A 64 -19.29 -11.34 1.19
N PRO A 65 -20.25 -12.08 1.79
CA PRO A 65 -20.15 -13.52 1.91
C PRO A 65 -19.79 -14.14 0.54
N TYR A 66 -18.80 -15.04 0.54
CA TYR A 66 -18.29 -15.72 -0.65
C TYR A 66 -17.55 -14.84 -1.69
N ALA A 67 -17.36 -13.54 -1.43
CA ALA A 67 -16.57 -12.71 -2.32
C ALA A 67 -15.09 -13.14 -2.30
N ALA A 68 -14.53 -13.37 -3.48
CA ALA A 68 -13.16 -13.84 -3.64
C ALA A 68 -12.31 -12.79 -4.36
N CYS A 69 -11.21 -12.37 -3.73
CA CYS A 69 -10.14 -11.69 -4.45
C CYS A 69 -9.38 -12.69 -5.32
N ARG A 70 -9.14 -12.35 -6.58
CA ARG A 70 -8.32 -13.15 -7.50
C ARG A 70 -7.30 -12.25 -8.17
N TRP A 71 -6.03 -12.57 -7.99
CA TRP A 71 -4.93 -11.84 -8.61
C TRP A 71 -4.26 -12.70 -9.69
N ARG A 72 -3.85 -12.06 -10.78
CA ARG A 72 -3.10 -12.69 -11.86
C ARG A 72 -2.13 -11.69 -12.48
N ASN A 73 -1.12 -12.19 -13.19
CA ASN A 73 -0.12 -11.36 -13.88
C ASN A 73 0.64 -10.40 -12.95
N ILE A 74 0.88 -10.80 -11.71
CA ILE A 74 1.66 -10.04 -10.74
C ILE A 74 3.12 -10.02 -11.20
N ARG A 75 3.71 -8.83 -11.30
CA ARG A 75 5.11 -8.65 -11.69
C ARG A 75 5.75 -7.59 -10.80
N ILE A 76 7.01 -7.81 -10.46
CA ILE A 76 7.85 -6.87 -9.74
C ILE A 76 9.04 -6.55 -10.64
N ARG A 77 9.45 -5.28 -10.66
CA ARG A 77 10.68 -4.81 -11.31
C ARG A 77 11.44 -3.97 -10.31
N GLU A 78 12.70 -4.33 -10.08
CA GLU A 78 13.66 -3.52 -9.30
C GLU A 78 14.41 -2.59 -10.27
N PHE A 79 14.81 -1.42 -9.78
CA PHE A 79 15.50 -0.37 -10.54
C PHE A 79 16.64 0.21 -9.70
#